data_AF-A0A2H9MNI2-F1
#
_entry.id   AF-A0A2H9MNI2-F1
#
_cell.length_a   1.000
_cell.length_b   1.000
_cell.length_c   1.000
_cell.angle_alpha   90.00
_cell.angle_beta   90.00
_cell.angle_gamma   90.00
#
_symmetry.space_group_name_H-M   'P 1'
#
loop_
_entity.id
_entity.type
_entity.pdbx_description
1 polymer ?
#
loop_
_entity_poly.entity_id
_entity_poly.type
_entity_poly.pdbx_seq_one_letter_code
_entity_poly.pdbx_strand_id
1 'polypeptide(L)'
;MKIIIFSDFFLAQSIPIVSILVGILLQFVKRNLWIGLRTSTTLSDPEIWEKSNKVTGVILLILGILFFFLNLIAYYLDWKLWFKELDLVLVSESIIILGVGIFGVIYSNKLKQEKETTIKLKPFIISRAFVYVICFVSVLTVITGLLLPFIPPNFYIGIRIGKTFSDPAIWKTVNTVSGIGFIVIGIIFTPLFFSIARKEDTQRTKLFEKNLVLFVVLNLIWALLSVGFAYLV
;
A
#
# COMPACT_ATOMS: atom_id res chain seq x y z
N MET A 1 28.99 8.82 0.42
CA MET A 1 27.85 9.68 0.82
C MET A 1 27.00 10.12 -0.37
N LYS A 2 27.54 10.71 -1.45
CA LYS A 2 26.74 11.16 -2.62
C LYS A 2 25.95 10.07 -3.35
N ILE A 3 26.47 8.84 -3.43
CA ILE A 3 25.79 7.71 -4.10
C ILE A 3 24.50 7.29 -3.36
N ILE A 4 24.51 7.34 -2.02
CA ILE A 4 23.34 6.98 -1.19
C ILE A 4 22.22 8.01 -1.38
N ILE A 5 22.58 9.31 -1.40
CA ILE A 5 21.63 10.41 -1.65
C ILE A 5 20.99 10.30 -3.04
N PHE A 6 21.72 9.76 -4.03
CA PHE A 6 21.18 9.56 -5.37
C PHE A 6 20.11 8.45 -5.41
N SER A 7 20.33 7.28 -4.79
CA SER A 7 19.30 6.23 -4.74
C SER A 7 18.06 6.66 -3.94
N ASP A 8 18.28 7.36 -2.83
CA ASP A 8 17.20 7.83 -1.94
C ASP A 8 16.33 8.86 -2.64
N PHE A 9 16.92 9.69 -3.50
CA PHE A 9 16.19 10.61 -4.36
C PHE A 9 15.23 9.88 -5.31
N PHE A 10 15.66 8.84 -6.04
CA PHE A 10 14.75 8.11 -6.93
C PHE A 10 13.63 7.41 -6.16
N LEU A 11 13.93 6.88 -4.99
CA LEU A 11 12.92 6.28 -4.13
C LEU A 11 11.89 7.32 -3.68
N ALA A 12 12.33 8.52 -3.25
CA ALA A 12 11.45 9.63 -2.91
C ALA A 12 10.58 10.09 -4.10
N GLN A 13 11.09 9.99 -5.34
CA GLN A 13 10.33 10.39 -6.53
C GLN A 13 9.30 9.36 -6.99
N SER A 14 9.36 8.12 -6.51
CA SER A 14 8.46 7.05 -6.96
C SER A 14 6.99 7.35 -6.67
N ILE A 15 6.67 7.79 -5.45
CA ILE A 15 5.30 8.10 -5.01
C ILE A 15 4.72 9.33 -5.75
N PRO A 16 5.43 10.47 -5.87
CA PRO A 16 4.99 11.61 -6.67
C PRO A 16 4.70 11.25 -8.13
N ILE A 17 5.60 10.51 -8.78
CA ILE A 17 5.45 10.11 -10.19
C ILE A 17 4.20 9.24 -10.35
N VAL A 18 4.01 8.24 -9.49
CA VAL A 18 2.81 7.39 -9.52
C VAL A 18 1.56 8.23 -9.30
N SER A 19 1.58 9.18 -8.37
CA SER A 19 0.45 10.07 -8.08
C SER A 19 0.07 10.94 -9.29
N ILE A 20 1.07 11.49 -10.00
CA ILE A 20 0.86 12.25 -11.24
C ILE A 20 0.22 11.36 -12.30
N LEU A 21 0.78 10.18 -12.57
CA LEU A 21 0.30 9.26 -13.59
C LEU A 21 -1.12 8.79 -13.30
N VAL A 22 -1.40 8.39 -12.05
CA VAL A 22 -2.75 8.00 -11.62
C VAL A 22 -3.69 9.20 -11.69
N GLY A 23 -3.28 10.39 -11.26
CA GLY A 23 -4.09 11.60 -11.31
C GLY A 23 -4.56 11.95 -12.73
N ILE A 24 -3.66 11.83 -13.72
CA ILE A 24 -3.96 11.98 -15.15
C ILE A 24 -4.91 10.87 -15.61
N LEU A 25 -4.60 9.61 -15.30
CA LEU A 25 -5.42 8.45 -15.69
C LEU A 25 -6.87 8.57 -15.22
N LEU A 26 -7.06 9.05 -13.98
CA LEU A 26 -8.38 9.25 -13.38
C LEU A 26 -9.24 10.29 -14.11
N GLN A 27 -8.66 11.17 -14.93
CA GLN A 27 -9.41 12.13 -15.75
C GLN A 27 -10.18 11.46 -16.90
N PHE A 28 -9.68 10.30 -17.36
CA PHE A 28 -10.18 9.62 -18.56
C PHE A 28 -10.77 8.24 -18.25
N VAL A 29 -10.68 7.79 -17.00
CA VAL A 29 -11.06 6.43 -16.63
C VAL A 29 -12.58 6.22 -16.74
N LYS A 30 -12.98 5.39 -17.69
CA LYS A 30 -14.36 4.89 -17.76
C LYS A 30 -14.63 3.92 -16.61
N ARG A 31 -15.91 3.81 -16.20
CA ARG A 31 -16.31 2.90 -15.12
C ARG A 31 -15.85 1.47 -15.38
N ASN A 32 -15.02 0.96 -14.48
CA ASN A 32 -14.44 -0.38 -14.56
C ASN A 32 -14.16 -0.94 -13.16
N LEU A 33 -13.71 -2.20 -13.08
CA LEU A 33 -13.48 -2.90 -11.81
C LEU A 33 -12.04 -2.80 -11.29
N TRP A 34 -11.14 -2.11 -12.00
CA TRP A 34 -9.70 -2.13 -11.73
C TRP A 34 -9.16 -0.79 -11.26
N ILE A 35 -9.51 0.29 -11.96
CA ILE A 35 -8.92 1.61 -11.82
C ILE A 35 -10.03 2.61 -11.50
N GLY A 36 -9.80 3.45 -10.49
CA GLY A 36 -10.72 4.50 -10.08
C GLY A 36 -11.09 4.45 -8.61
N LEU A 37 -11.75 5.52 -8.15
CA LEU A 37 -12.44 5.56 -6.87
C LEU A 37 -13.67 4.65 -6.94
N ARG A 38 -13.53 3.44 -6.41
CA ARG A 38 -14.56 2.39 -6.43
C ARG A 38 -15.30 2.35 -5.11
N THR A 39 -16.41 3.05 -5.04
CA THR A 39 -17.39 2.93 -3.96
C THR A 39 -18.68 2.33 -4.52
N SER A 40 -19.53 1.80 -3.65
CA SER A 40 -20.89 1.40 -4.08
C SER A 40 -21.60 2.55 -4.78
N THR A 41 -21.39 3.78 -4.31
CA THR A 41 -21.93 5.01 -4.91
C THR A 41 -21.40 5.26 -6.33
N THR A 42 -20.07 5.31 -6.53
CA THR A 42 -19.50 5.59 -7.86
C THR A 42 -19.77 4.44 -8.85
N LEU A 43 -19.82 3.20 -8.41
CA LEU A 43 -20.13 2.08 -9.31
C LEU A 43 -21.59 2.07 -9.77
N SER A 44 -22.50 2.65 -8.98
CA SER A 44 -23.93 2.67 -9.30
C SER A 44 -24.26 3.71 -10.36
N ASP A 45 -23.61 4.87 -10.32
CA ASP A 45 -23.96 6.04 -11.12
C ASP A 45 -22.77 6.54 -11.98
N PRO A 46 -22.90 6.58 -13.32
CA PRO A 46 -21.81 6.97 -14.21
C PRO A 46 -21.39 8.44 -14.06
N GLU A 47 -22.32 9.33 -13.69
CA GLU A 47 -22.03 10.74 -13.49
C GLU A 47 -21.25 10.95 -12.18
N ILE A 48 -21.67 10.27 -11.10
CA ILE A 48 -20.93 10.32 -9.83
C ILE A 48 -19.55 9.68 -9.99
N TRP A 49 -19.42 8.59 -10.74
CA TRP A 49 -18.13 8.01 -11.12
C TRP A 49 -17.23 9.06 -11.76
N GLU A 50 -17.70 9.72 -12.82
CA GLU A 50 -16.92 10.67 -13.59
C GLU A 50 -16.49 11.87 -12.73
N LYS A 51 -17.45 12.51 -12.04
CA LYS A 51 -17.17 13.66 -11.17
C LYS A 51 -16.19 13.31 -10.07
N SER A 52 -16.41 12.19 -9.38
CA SER A 52 -15.55 11.79 -8.25
C SER A 52 -14.14 11.44 -8.70
N ASN A 53 -13.99 10.66 -9.77
CA ASN A 53 -12.67 10.31 -10.30
C ASN A 53 -11.92 11.53 -10.82
N LYS A 54 -12.58 12.44 -11.53
CA LYS A 54 -11.95 13.69 -12.01
C LYS A 54 -11.44 14.54 -10.86
N VAL A 55 -12.28 14.83 -9.87
CA VAL A 55 -11.87 15.66 -8.71
C VAL A 55 -10.75 15.00 -7.91
N THR A 56 -10.90 13.72 -7.54
CA THR A 56 -9.85 12.97 -6.84
C THR A 56 -8.56 12.93 -7.66
N GLY A 57 -8.65 12.74 -8.98
CA GLY A 57 -7.51 12.73 -9.88
C GLY A 57 -6.80 14.08 -9.99
N VAL A 58 -7.54 15.19 -10.01
CA VAL A 58 -6.96 16.55 -10.02
C VAL A 58 -6.20 16.81 -8.72
N ILE A 59 -6.79 16.47 -7.57
CA ILE A 59 -6.12 16.63 -6.27
C ILE A 59 -4.84 15.79 -6.22
N LEU A 60 -4.91 14.53 -6.65
CA LEU A 60 -3.75 13.63 -6.69
C LEU A 60 -2.65 14.14 -7.63
N LEU A 61 -3.02 14.68 -8.80
CA LEU A 61 -2.10 15.29 -9.75
C LEU A 61 -1.39 16.51 -9.14
N ILE A 62 -2.14 17.43 -8.53
CA ILE A 62 -1.57 18.64 -7.90
C ILE A 62 -0.60 18.26 -6.78
N LEU A 63 -0.99 17.34 -5.90
CA LEU A 63 -0.13 16.88 -4.81
C LEU A 63 1.11 16.15 -5.33
N GLY A 64 0.96 15.29 -6.35
CA GLY A 64 2.08 14.62 -6.99
C GLY A 64 3.08 15.62 -7.60
N ILE A 65 2.61 16.65 -8.30
CA ILE A 65 3.47 17.72 -8.84
C ILE A 65 4.17 18.46 -7.71
N LEU A 66 3.44 18.81 -6.63
CA LEU A 66 4.00 19.52 -5.49
C LEU A 66 5.13 18.72 -4.82
N PHE A 67 4.89 17.43 -4.52
CA PHE A 67 5.92 16.58 -3.90
C PHE A 67 7.09 16.32 -4.83
N PHE A 68 6.85 16.15 -6.14
CA PHE A 68 7.91 15.99 -7.12
C PHE A 68 8.90 17.17 -7.06
N PHE A 69 8.39 18.40 -7.11
CA PHE A 69 9.22 19.60 -7.01
C PHE A 69 9.83 19.80 -5.62
N LEU A 70 9.11 19.47 -4.55
CA LEU A 70 9.65 19.54 -3.19
C LEU A 70 10.87 18.62 -3.01
N ASN A 71 10.75 17.36 -3.47
CA ASN A 71 11.84 16.40 -3.45
C ASN A 71 13.01 16.83 -4.36
N LEU A 72 12.71 17.46 -5.50
CA LEU A 72 13.72 18.01 -6.40
C LEU A 72 14.50 19.17 -5.76
N ILE A 73 13.79 20.12 -5.14
CA ILE A 73 14.39 21.26 -4.44
C ILE A 73 15.23 20.77 -3.26
N ALA A 74 14.69 19.86 -2.45
CA ALA A 74 15.40 19.28 -1.31
C ALA A 74 16.72 18.61 -1.75
N TYR A 75 16.72 17.91 -2.89
CA TYR A 75 17.91 17.30 -3.46
C TYR A 75 18.96 18.33 -3.88
N TYR A 76 18.56 19.35 -4.66
CA TYR A 76 19.50 20.37 -5.14
C TYR A 76 20.07 21.24 -4.01
N LEU A 77 19.31 21.48 -2.95
CA LEU A 77 19.76 22.26 -1.78
C LEU A 77 20.55 21.43 -0.76
N ASP A 78 20.83 20.15 -1.04
CA ASP A 78 21.47 19.20 -0.10
C ASP A 78 20.79 19.22 1.28
N TRP A 79 19.44 19.19 1.29
CA TRP A 79 18.69 19.19 2.54
C TRP A 79 18.82 17.81 3.22
N LYS A 80 19.93 17.61 3.93
CA LYS A 80 20.33 16.31 4.50
C LYS A 80 19.28 15.68 5.40
N LEU A 81 18.53 16.49 6.16
CA LEU A 81 17.42 16.01 7.00
C LEU A 81 16.30 15.36 6.18
N TRP A 82 16.03 15.86 4.97
CA TRP A 82 14.98 15.35 4.09
C TRP A 82 15.24 13.91 3.65
N PHE A 83 16.49 13.60 3.27
CA PHE A 83 16.87 12.25 2.80
C PHE A 83 17.36 11.33 3.91
N LYS A 84 17.86 11.88 5.03
CA LYS A 84 18.21 11.07 6.21
C LYS A 84 16.98 10.40 6.82
N GLU A 85 15.83 11.07 6.74
CA GLU A 85 14.54 10.57 7.22
C GLU A 85 13.65 10.13 6.04
N LEU A 86 14.23 9.50 5.01
CA LEU A 86 13.50 9.06 3.81
C LEU A 86 12.24 8.25 4.15
N ASP A 87 12.33 7.37 5.15
CA ASP A 87 11.19 6.58 5.62
C ASP A 87 10.03 7.47 6.08
N LEU A 88 10.33 8.58 6.78
CA LEU A 88 9.32 9.54 7.23
C LEU A 88 8.69 10.30 6.06
N VAL A 89 9.49 10.69 5.06
CA VAL A 89 9.00 11.34 3.84
C VAL A 89 8.02 10.41 3.12
N LEU A 90 8.43 9.16 2.85
CA LEU A 90 7.58 8.18 2.16
C LEU A 90 6.29 7.89 2.94
N VAL A 91 6.38 7.78 4.27
CA VAL A 91 5.20 7.61 5.14
C VAL A 91 4.27 8.82 5.04
N SER A 92 4.81 10.04 5.09
CA SER A 92 4.01 11.26 5.02
C SER A 92 3.27 11.41 3.68
N GLU A 93 3.95 11.14 2.57
CA GLU A 93 3.35 11.15 1.23
C GLU A 93 2.24 10.09 1.13
N SER A 94 2.49 8.89 1.67
CA SER A 94 1.51 7.80 1.69
C SER A 94 0.25 8.16 2.50
N ILE A 95 0.40 8.79 3.66
CA ILE A 95 -0.73 9.25 4.49
C ILE A 95 -1.58 10.26 3.72
N ILE A 96 -0.93 11.19 3.01
CA ILE A 96 -1.64 12.23 2.25
C ILE A 96 -2.43 11.61 1.09
N ILE A 97 -1.86 10.63 0.38
CA ILE A 97 -2.56 9.89 -0.69
C ILE A 97 -3.76 9.12 -0.14
N LEU A 98 -3.63 8.49 1.04
CA LEU A 98 -4.76 7.86 1.72
C LEU A 98 -5.86 8.88 2.04
N GLY A 99 -5.47 10.07 2.51
CA GLY A 99 -6.37 11.20 2.73
C GLY A 99 -7.17 11.59 1.48
N VAL A 100 -6.53 11.62 0.30
CA VAL A 100 -7.19 11.88 -0.99
C VAL A 100 -8.21 10.79 -1.32
N GLY A 101 -7.90 9.52 -1.04
CA GLY A 101 -8.84 8.41 -1.19
C GLY A 101 -10.08 8.57 -0.29
N ILE A 102 -9.87 8.89 1.00
CA ILE A 102 -10.95 9.15 1.96
C ILE A 102 -11.80 10.34 1.51
N PHE A 103 -11.16 11.45 1.12
CA PHE A 103 -11.84 12.61 0.55
C PHE A 103 -12.71 12.22 -0.64
N GLY A 104 -12.18 11.41 -1.57
CA GLY A 104 -12.94 10.92 -2.72
C GLY A 104 -14.20 10.16 -2.30
N VAL A 105 -14.08 9.27 -1.30
CA VAL A 105 -15.24 8.53 -0.75
C VAL A 105 -16.30 9.50 -0.23
N ILE A 106 -15.90 10.47 0.61
CA ILE A 106 -16.79 11.48 1.19
C ILE A 106 -17.46 12.31 0.08
N TYR A 107 -16.68 12.79 -0.88
CA TYR A 107 -17.16 13.58 -2.02
C TYR A 107 -18.18 12.80 -2.86
N SER A 108 -17.91 11.52 -3.16
CA SER A 108 -18.85 10.68 -3.90
C SER A 108 -20.18 10.50 -3.16
N ASN A 109 -20.14 10.38 -1.83
CA ASN A 109 -21.34 10.28 -1.00
C ASN A 109 -22.12 11.59 -0.94
N LYS A 110 -21.43 12.74 -0.93
CA LYS A 110 -22.07 14.05 -1.01
C LYS A 110 -22.81 14.24 -2.35
N LEU A 111 -22.16 13.89 -3.47
CA LEU A 111 -22.79 13.94 -4.80
C LEU A 111 -24.05 13.06 -4.87
N LYS A 112 -24.06 11.90 -4.19
CA LYS A 112 -25.26 11.06 -4.09
C LYS A 112 -26.40 11.75 -3.36
N GLN A 113 -26.11 12.45 -2.27
CA GLN A 113 -27.11 13.18 -1.49
C GLN A 113 -27.70 14.34 -2.30
N GLU A 114 -26.85 15.10 -3.00
CA GLU A 114 -27.25 16.23 -3.85
C GLU A 114 -28.11 15.80 -5.04
N LYS A 115 -27.97 14.55 -5.52
CA LYS A 115 -28.74 14.04 -6.66
C LYS A 115 -30.18 13.63 -6.30
N GLU A 116 -30.59 13.74 -5.03
CA GLU A 116 -31.95 13.45 -4.49
C GLU A 116 -32.60 12.15 -5.02
N THR A 117 -31.79 11.18 -5.44
CA THR A 117 -32.26 9.98 -6.13
C THR A 117 -32.08 8.77 -5.23
N THR A 118 -33.10 7.92 -5.21
CA THR A 118 -33.03 6.57 -4.65
C THR A 118 -32.16 5.69 -5.56
N ILE A 119 -30.86 5.98 -5.62
CA ILE A 119 -29.90 5.19 -6.39
C ILE A 119 -29.83 3.81 -5.74
N LYS A 120 -30.33 2.79 -6.45
CA LYS A 120 -30.15 1.40 -6.06
C LYS A 120 -28.67 1.09 -6.08
N LEU A 121 -28.07 0.98 -4.90
CA LEU A 121 -26.64 0.73 -4.76
C LEU A 121 -26.28 -0.62 -5.36
N LYS A 122 -25.36 -0.61 -6.32
CA LYS A 122 -24.66 -1.81 -6.75
C LYS A 122 -23.72 -2.23 -5.62
N PRO A 123 -23.79 -3.50 -5.18
CA PRO A 123 -22.82 -4.00 -4.23
C PRO A 123 -21.43 -3.88 -4.84
N PHE A 124 -20.46 -3.45 -4.03
CA PHE A 124 -19.06 -3.54 -4.42
C PHE A 124 -18.70 -5.03 -4.46
N ILE A 125 -18.25 -5.51 -5.63
CA ILE A 125 -17.88 -6.91 -5.82
C ILE A 125 -16.38 -6.96 -6.03
N ILE A 126 -15.69 -7.69 -5.16
CA ILE A 126 -14.26 -7.96 -5.30
C ILE A 126 -14.09 -8.99 -6.43
N SER A 127 -13.27 -8.67 -7.44
CA SER A 127 -13.03 -9.57 -8.57
C SER A 127 -12.18 -10.77 -8.16
N ARG A 128 -12.38 -11.94 -8.79
CA ARG A 128 -11.56 -13.14 -8.54
C ARG A 128 -10.08 -12.88 -8.80
N ALA A 129 -9.78 -12.14 -9.87
CA ALA A 129 -8.42 -11.81 -10.23
C ALA A 129 -7.73 -10.96 -9.15
N PHE A 130 -8.43 -10.01 -8.52
CA PHE A 130 -7.87 -9.27 -7.39
C PHE A 130 -7.56 -10.18 -6.19
N VAL A 131 -8.45 -11.14 -5.89
CA VAL A 131 -8.18 -12.13 -4.84
C VAL A 131 -6.94 -12.99 -5.19
N TYR A 132 -6.77 -13.39 -6.45
CA TYR A 132 -5.57 -14.11 -6.87
C TYR A 132 -4.28 -13.28 -6.77
N VAL A 133 -4.35 -11.98 -7.04
CA VAL A 133 -3.21 -11.07 -6.80
C VAL A 133 -2.84 -11.06 -5.32
N ILE A 134 -3.82 -10.95 -4.41
CA ILE A 134 -3.54 -11.01 -2.97
C ILE A 134 -3.05 -12.39 -2.53
N CYS A 135 -3.58 -13.47 -3.13
CA CYS A 135 -3.07 -14.82 -2.92
C CYS A 135 -1.59 -14.91 -3.32
N PHE A 136 -1.20 -14.32 -4.44
CA PHE A 136 0.19 -14.24 -4.88
C PHE A 136 1.06 -13.43 -3.92
N VAL A 137 0.57 -12.29 -3.41
CA VAL A 137 1.26 -11.52 -2.35
C VAL A 137 1.49 -12.38 -1.11
N SER A 138 0.51 -13.19 -0.70
CA SER A 138 0.68 -14.14 0.41
C SER A 138 1.74 -15.20 0.14
N VAL A 139 1.89 -15.68 -1.10
CA VAL A 139 2.99 -16.57 -1.50
C VAL A 139 4.34 -15.85 -1.40
N LEU A 140 4.42 -14.59 -1.84
CA LEU A 140 5.64 -13.79 -1.70
C LEU A 140 6.02 -13.58 -0.23
N THR A 141 5.05 -13.49 0.70
CA THR A 141 5.32 -13.45 2.14
C THR A 141 6.02 -14.73 2.62
N VAL A 142 5.60 -15.91 2.15
CA VAL A 142 6.28 -17.19 2.46
C VAL A 142 7.70 -17.18 1.92
N ILE A 143 7.88 -16.81 0.64
CA ILE A 143 9.20 -16.76 0.01
C ILE A 143 10.12 -15.80 0.77
N THR A 144 9.62 -14.62 1.13
CA THR A 144 10.37 -13.64 1.92
C THR A 144 10.80 -14.25 3.25
N GLY A 145 9.88 -14.91 3.96
CA GLY A 145 10.20 -15.56 5.22
C GLY A 145 11.24 -16.68 5.11
N LEU A 146 11.23 -17.44 4.00
CA LEU A 146 12.25 -18.46 3.70
C LEU A 146 13.62 -17.86 3.41
N LEU A 147 13.67 -16.69 2.77
CA LEU A 147 14.93 -16.05 2.39
C LEU A 147 15.59 -15.29 3.54
N LEU A 148 14.81 -14.71 4.44
CA LEU A 148 15.31 -13.85 5.54
C LEU A 148 16.49 -14.43 6.36
N PRO A 149 16.53 -15.72 6.73
CA PRO A 149 17.66 -16.29 7.48
C PRO A 149 19.01 -16.26 6.73
N PHE A 150 18.98 -16.17 5.41
CA PHE A 150 20.16 -16.31 4.53
C PHE A 150 20.66 -14.98 3.99
N ILE A 151 19.89 -13.91 4.16
CA ILE A 151 20.25 -12.60 3.64
C ILE A 151 21.23 -11.93 4.63
N PRO A 152 22.43 -11.50 4.18
CA PRO A 152 23.36 -10.77 5.05
C PRO A 152 22.83 -9.36 5.37
N PRO A 153 23.37 -8.68 6.40
CA PRO A 153 23.03 -7.29 6.69
C PRO A 153 23.07 -6.40 5.45
N ASN A 154 21.96 -5.75 5.14
CA ASN A 154 21.79 -4.94 3.94
C ASN A 154 20.70 -3.88 4.16
N PHE A 155 20.63 -2.91 3.25
CA PHE A 155 19.71 -1.79 3.34
C PHE A 155 18.32 -2.07 2.76
N TYR A 156 18.02 -3.26 2.25
CA TYR A 156 16.80 -3.53 1.47
C TYR A 156 15.85 -4.51 2.15
N ILE A 157 16.35 -5.66 2.61
CA ILE A 157 15.52 -6.78 3.09
C ILE A 157 15.92 -7.16 4.50
N GLY A 158 14.92 -7.23 5.39
CA GLY A 158 15.07 -7.68 6.77
C GLY A 158 14.51 -6.71 7.80
N ILE A 159 14.57 -7.13 9.07
CA ILE A 159 14.37 -6.26 10.23
C ILE A 159 15.62 -5.41 10.37
N ARG A 160 15.49 -4.14 10.00
CA ARG A 160 16.58 -3.18 9.85
C ARG A 160 16.48 -2.15 10.96
N ILE A 161 17.11 -2.44 12.08
CA ILE A 161 17.29 -1.48 13.17
C ILE A 161 18.76 -1.33 13.52
N GLY A 162 19.12 -0.28 14.27
CA GLY A 162 20.51 -0.03 14.64
C GLY A 162 21.21 -1.26 15.24
N LYS A 163 20.51 -1.99 16.12
CA LYS A 163 21.05 -3.17 16.79
C LYS A 163 21.35 -4.35 15.84
N THR A 164 20.47 -4.61 14.86
CA THR A 164 20.70 -5.65 13.86
C THR A 164 21.82 -5.27 12.88
N PHE A 165 22.07 -3.98 12.64
CA PHE A 165 23.21 -3.57 11.81
C PHE A 165 24.55 -3.63 12.53
N SER A 166 24.55 -3.41 13.85
CA SER A 166 25.77 -3.45 14.66
C SER A 166 26.32 -4.85 14.88
N ASP A 167 25.48 -5.88 14.84
CA ASP A 167 25.88 -7.27 15.11
C ASP A 167 25.25 -8.28 14.12
N PRO A 168 26.05 -8.93 13.27
CA PRO A 168 25.59 -9.96 12.35
C PRO A 168 24.91 -11.18 13.01
N ALA A 169 25.27 -11.52 14.25
CA ALA A 169 24.63 -12.61 14.99
C ALA A 169 23.20 -12.24 15.41
N ILE A 170 23.02 -10.99 15.87
CA ILE A 170 21.69 -10.45 16.18
C ILE A 170 20.86 -10.34 14.90
N TRP A 171 21.45 -9.83 13.80
CA TRP A 171 20.80 -9.82 12.48
C TRP A 171 20.25 -11.20 12.10
N LYS A 172 21.10 -12.23 12.15
CA LYS A 172 20.72 -13.59 11.76
C LYS A 172 19.60 -14.12 12.66
N THR A 173 19.70 -13.92 13.97
CA THR A 173 18.73 -14.42 14.94
C THR A 173 17.36 -13.77 14.75
N VAL A 174 17.32 -12.44 14.67
CA VAL A 174 16.07 -11.67 14.49
C VAL A 174 15.42 -11.98 13.16
N ASN A 175 16.18 -11.98 12.05
CA ASN A 175 15.63 -12.26 10.73
C ASN A 175 15.20 -13.72 10.57
N THR A 176 15.82 -14.66 11.29
CA THR A 176 15.35 -16.06 11.34
C THR A 176 13.98 -16.15 12.02
N VAL A 177 13.84 -15.58 13.22
CA VAL A 177 12.57 -15.58 13.96
C VAL A 177 11.49 -14.84 13.17
N SER A 178 11.81 -13.67 12.64
CA SER A 178 10.90 -12.89 11.79
C SER A 178 10.45 -13.68 10.58
N GLY A 179 11.39 -14.34 9.88
CA GLY A 179 11.11 -15.19 8.73
C GLY A 179 10.15 -16.33 9.03
N ILE A 180 10.31 -16.99 10.18
CA ILE A 180 9.40 -18.07 10.62
C ILE A 180 7.96 -17.56 10.71
N GLY A 181 7.71 -16.41 11.33
CA GLY A 181 6.32 -15.92 11.42
C GLY A 181 5.75 -15.46 10.10
N PHE A 182 6.55 -14.88 9.20
CA PHE A 182 6.08 -14.59 7.83
C PHE A 182 5.73 -15.87 7.06
N ILE A 183 6.51 -16.94 7.21
CA ILE A 183 6.18 -18.26 6.67
C ILE A 183 4.83 -18.74 7.22
N VAL A 184 4.63 -18.70 8.54
CA VAL A 184 3.38 -19.17 9.18
C VAL A 184 2.18 -18.37 8.67
N ILE A 185 2.27 -17.03 8.65
CA ILE A 185 1.20 -16.17 8.14
C ILE A 185 0.91 -16.50 6.67
N GLY A 186 1.95 -16.54 5.82
CA GLY A 186 1.78 -16.81 4.40
C GLY A 186 1.20 -18.21 4.11
N ILE A 187 1.60 -19.24 4.85
CA ILE A 187 1.06 -20.61 4.72
C ILE A 187 -0.42 -20.67 5.10
N ILE A 188 -0.85 -19.90 6.11
CA ILE A 188 -2.27 -19.84 6.51
C ILE A 188 -3.10 -19.13 5.44
N PHE A 189 -2.64 -17.97 4.99
CA PHE A 189 -3.43 -17.09 4.13
C PHE A 189 -3.44 -17.48 2.65
N THR A 190 -2.40 -18.14 2.15
CA THR A 190 -2.35 -18.60 0.75
C THR A 190 -3.53 -19.53 0.38
N PRO A 191 -3.75 -20.67 1.06
CA PRO A 191 -4.87 -21.56 0.75
C PRO A 191 -6.22 -20.90 1.06
N LEU A 192 -6.27 -20.01 2.07
CA LEU A 192 -7.46 -19.26 2.41
C LEU A 192 -7.89 -18.32 1.27
N PHE A 193 -6.99 -17.48 0.76
CA PHE A 193 -7.31 -16.59 -0.36
C PHE A 193 -7.60 -17.37 -1.64
N PHE A 194 -6.88 -18.46 -1.89
CA PHE A 194 -7.16 -19.34 -3.02
C PHE A 194 -8.59 -19.94 -2.95
N SER A 195 -9.03 -20.36 -1.77
CA SER A 195 -10.40 -20.84 -1.52
C SER A 195 -11.43 -19.72 -1.69
N ILE A 196 -11.16 -18.52 -1.15
CA ILE A 196 -12.04 -17.35 -1.28
C ILE A 196 -12.23 -16.96 -2.74
N ALA A 197 -11.19 -17.02 -3.57
CA ALA A 197 -11.26 -16.67 -5.00
C ALA A 197 -12.28 -17.52 -5.78
N ARG A 198 -12.58 -18.73 -5.29
CA ARG A 198 -13.54 -19.67 -5.89
C ARG A 198 -14.98 -19.50 -5.40
N LYS A 199 -15.23 -18.63 -4.42
CA LYS A 199 -16.57 -18.37 -3.89
C LYS A 199 -17.38 -17.46 -4.82
N GLU A 200 -18.70 -17.54 -4.68
CA GLU A 200 -19.64 -16.62 -5.32
C GLU A 200 -19.41 -15.17 -4.88
N ASP A 201 -19.80 -14.21 -5.72
CA ASP A 201 -19.41 -12.80 -5.61
C ASP A 201 -19.70 -12.17 -4.25
N THR A 202 -20.91 -12.35 -3.72
CA THR A 202 -21.32 -11.78 -2.42
C THR A 202 -20.54 -12.41 -1.27
N GLN A 203 -20.38 -13.74 -1.27
CA GLN A 203 -19.65 -14.46 -0.24
C GLN A 203 -18.14 -14.17 -0.32
N ARG A 204 -17.58 -14.11 -1.53
CA ARG A 204 -16.18 -13.78 -1.79
C ARG A 204 -15.83 -12.40 -1.25
N THR A 205 -16.65 -11.40 -1.55
CA THR A 205 -16.44 -10.02 -1.08
C THR A 205 -16.39 -9.97 0.45
N LYS A 206 -17.41 -10.52 1.12
CA LYS A 206 -17.47 -10.54 2.59
C LYS A 206 -16.30 -11.28 3.25
N LEU A 207 -15.96 -12.47 2.74
CA LEU A 207 -14.85 -13.26 3.28
C LEU A 207 -13.50 -12.59 3.00
N PHE A 208 -13.31 -12.02 1.81
CA PHE A 208 -12.08 -11.36 1.45
C PHE A 208 -11.81 -10.13 2.32
N GLU A 209 -12.80 -9.26 2.53
CA GLU A 209 -12.64 -8.05 3.35
C GLU A 209 -12.14 -8.39 4.76
N LYS A 210 -12.80 -9.35 5.43
CA LYS A 210 -12.41 -9.80 6.77
C LYS A 210 -10.98 -10.36 6.78
N ASN A 211 -10.66 -11.25 5.84
CA ASN A 211 -9.38 -11.96 5.84
C ASN A 211 -8.23 -11.09 5.33
N LEU A 212 -8.47 -10.12 4.45
CA LEU A 212 -7.47 -9.15 4.03
C LEU A 212 -7.04 -8.27 5.21
N VAL A 213 -8.00 -7.74 5.98
CA VAL A 213 -7.70 -6.94 7.18
C VAL A 213 -6.88 -7.76 8.17
N LEU A 214 -7.31 -9.01 8.44
CA LEU A 214 -6.58 -9.89 9.36
C LEU A 214 -5.16 -10.19 8.86
N PHE A 215 -4.99 -10.47 7.55
CA PHE A 215 -3.68 -10.70 6.94
C PHE A 215 -2.76 -9.49 7.14
N VAL A 216 -3.23 -8.28 6.85
CA VAL A 216 -2.45 -7.05 7.00
C VAL A 216 -2.09 -6.80 8.47
N VAL A 217 -3.05 -6.89 9.37
CA VAL A 217 -2.84 -6.67 10.81
C VAL A 217 -1.84 -7.66 11.39
N LEU A 218 -1.94 -8.94 11.05
CA LEU A 218 -1.00 -9.96 11.53
C LEU A 218 0.43 -9.72 11.02
N ASN A 219 0.60 -9.34 9.74
CA ASN A 219 1.92 -8.98 9.21
C ASN A 219 2.51 -7.76 9.94
N LEU A 220 1.70 -6.73 10.20
CA LEU A 220 2.14 -5.53 10.91
C LEU A 220 2.53 -5.83 12.37
N ILE A 221 1.67 -6.55 13.10
CA ILE A 221 1.97 -6.97 14.48
C ILE A 221 3.24 -7.80 14.51
N TRP A 222 3.39 -8.76 13.60
CA TRP A 222 4.57 -9.61 13.55
C TRP A 222 5.85 -8.84 13.25
N ALA A 223 5.80 -7.87 12.32
CA ALA A 223 6.91 -6.98 12.04
C ALA A 223 7.32 -6.17 13.28
N LEU A 224 6.35 -5.61 14.01
CA LEU A 224 6.59 -4.86 15.26
C LEU A 224 7.18 -5.75 16.36
N LEU A 225 6.65 -6.97 16.53
CA LEU A 225 7.20 -7.95 17.48
C LEU A 225 8.63 -8.33 17.11
N SER A 226 8.94 -8.46 15.82
CA SER A 226 10.30 -8.76 15.34
C SER A 226 11.27 -7.62 15.66
N VAL A 227 10.82 -6.37 15.51
CA VAL A 227 11.58 -5.18 15.94
C VAL A 227 11.80 -5.19 17.45
N GLY A 228 10.76 -5.46 18.25
CA GLY A 228 10.87 -5.55 19.71
C GLY A 228 11.81 -6.67 20.16
N PHE A 229 11.73 -7.84 19.53
CA PHE A 229 12.57 -9.00 19.81
C PHE A 229 14.05 -8.69 19.65
N ALA A 230 14.42 -7.88 18.64
CA ALA A 230 15.80 -7.46 18.45
C ALA A 230 16.40 -6.70 19.65
N TYR A 231 15.57 -6.04 20.46
CA TYR A 231 16.04 -5.40 21.70
C TYR A 231 16.20 -6.38 22.87
N LEU A 232 15.57 -7.55 22.81
CA LEU A 232 15.63 -8.58 23.86
C LEU A 232 16.79 -9.55 23.71
N VAL A 233 17.31 -9.77 22.49
CA VAL A 233 18.45 -10.65 22.20
C VAL A 233 19.78 -9.92 22.10
#